data_AF-A0A4R4L480-F1
#
_entry.id   AF-A0A4R4L480-F1
#
_cell.length_a   1.000
_cell.length_b   1.000
_cell.length_c   1.000
_cell.angle_alpha   90.00
_cell.angle_beta   90.00
_cell.angle_gamma   90.00
#
_symmetry.space_group_name_H-M   'P 1'
#
loop_
_entity.id
_entity.type
_entity.pdbx_description
1 polymer ?
#
loop_
_entity_poly.entity_id
_entity_poly.type
_entity_poly.pdbx_seq_one_letter_code
_entity_poly.pdbx_strand_id
1 'polypeptide(L)'
;MPKIVVEIHVPLVAAPDLADDDYPFPWIDDVEDVLASLDGQGDVQEYDDGEQDGDHYLFFVTGTSEPALLSVAAEVASLDRVPAGAFAVVTDDEAAEFGMGRRVALPPPARHG
;
A
#
# COMPACT_ATOMS: atom_id res chain seq x y z
N MET A 1 16.48 16.93 6.17
CA MET A 1 15.83 16.98 4.84
C MET A 1 14.65 16.04 4.95
N PRO A 2 13.47 16.46 4.51
CA PRO A 2 12.29 15.60 4.53
C PRO A 2 12.57 14.36 3.68
N LYS A 3 12.11 13.21 4.16
CA LYS A 3 12.16 11.93 3.44
C LYS A 3 10.91 11.80 2.61
N ILE A 4 11.06 11.29 1.39
CA ILE A 4 9.89 10.95 0.58
C ILE A 4 9.18 9.74 1.19
N VAL A 5 7.86 9.86 1.32
CA VAL A 5 6.97 8.78 1.78
C VAL A 5 5.91 8.59 0.71
N VAL A 6 5.62 7.32 0.40
CA VAL A 6 4.47 6.96 -0.41
C VAL A 6 3.49 6.22 0.47
N GLU A 7 2.30 6.80 0.60
CA GLU A 7 1.15 6.17 1.23
C GLU A 7 0.43 5.34 0.15
N ILE A 8 0.19 4.05 0.41
CA ILE A 8 -0.56 3.16 -0.47
C ILE A 8 -1.94 2.97 0.14
N HIS A 9 -2.94 3.64 -0.43
CA HIS A 9 -4.31 3.60 0.03
C HIS A 9 -5.05 2.47 -0.67
N VAL A 10 -5.45 1.45 0.09
CA VAL A 10 -6.20 0.30 -0.42
C VAL A 10 -7.62 0.35 0.15
N PRO A 11 -8.69 0.29 -0.68
CA PRO A 11 -10.06 0.27 -0.17
C PRO A 11 -10.27 -0.90 0.79
N LEU A 12 -10.88 -0.62 1.96
CA LEU A 12 -11.12 -1.61 3.00
C LEU A 12 -12.33 -2.50 2.64
N VAL A 13 -12.16 -3.35 1.63
CA VAL A 13 -13.17 -4.27 1.12
C VAL A 13 -12.86 -5.68 1.61
N ALA A 14 -13.86 -6.33 2.23
CA ALA A 14 -13.72 -7.72 2.67
C ALA A 14 -13.53 -8.65 1.47
N ALA A 15 -12.66 -9.65 1.60
CA ALA A 15 -12.48 -10.63 0.55
C ALA A 15 -13.81 -11.40 0.31
N PRO A 16 -14.16 -11.67 -0.95
CA PRO A 16 -15.34 -12.48 -1.25
C PRO A 16 -15.12 -13.93 -0.79
N ASP A 17 -16.23 -14.64 -0.59
CA ASP A 17 -16.24 -16.10 -0.36
C ASP A 17 -15.47 -16.59 0.88
N LEU A 18 -15.30 -15.73 1.89
CA LEU A 18 -14.75 -16.10 3.20
C LEU A 18 -15.76 -16.87 4.06
N ALA A 19 -15.27 -17.75 4.93
CA ALA A 19 -16.09 -18.34 5.98
C ALA A 19 -16.48 -17.29 7.03
N ASP A 20 -17.57 -17.53 7.78
CA ASP A 20 -18.11 -16.58 8.77
C ASP A 20 -17.12 -16.24 9.91
N ASP A 21 -16.14 -17.10 10.16
CA ASP A 21 -15.09 -16.94 11.19
C ASP A 21 -13.71 -16.56 10.63
N ASP A 22 -13.58 -16.43 9.31
CA ASP A 22 -12.33 -16.00 8.69
C ASP A 22 -12.10 -14.49 8.89
N TYR A 23 -10.81 -14.10 8.95
CA TYR A 23 -10.44 -12.71 8.97
C TYR A 23 -10.87 -12.03 7.65
N PRO A 24 -11.67 -10.93 7.68
CA PRO A 24 -12.29 -10.36 6.48
C PRO A 24 -11.30 -9.72 5.49
N PHE A 25 -10.09 -9.36 5.93
CA PHE A 25 -9.13 -8.58 5.13
C PHE A 25 -7.79 -9.32 4.96
N PRO A 26 -7.78 -10.57 4.47
CA PRO A 26 -6.56 -11.37 4.44
C PRO A 26 -5.54 -10.88 3.39
N TRP A 27 -5.92 -9.90 2.58
CA TRP A 27 -5.01 -9.18 1.69
C TRP A 27 -4.10 -8.20 2.45
N ILE A 28 -4.42 -7.80 3.68
CA ILE A 28 -3.54 -6.97 4.49
C ILE A 28 -2.25 -7.73 4.76
N ASP A 29 -2.36 -8.98 5.24
CA ASP A 29 -1.23 -9.87 5.47
C ASP A 29 -0.38 -10.09 4.20
N ASP A 30 -1.02 -10.20 3.02
CA ASP A 30 -0.28 -10.34 1.75
C ASP A 30 0.61 -9.12 1.45
N VAL A 31 0.07 -7.93 1.70
CA VAL A 31 0.81 -6.68 1.47
C VAL A 31 1.93 -6.55 2.50
N GLU A 32 1.65 -6.82 3.78
CA GLU A 32 2.66 -6.82 4.84
C GLU A 32 3.81 -7.78 4.54
N ASP A 33 3.52 -9.00 4.07
CA ASP A 33 4.53 -9.97 3.66
C ASP A 33 5.41 -9.45 2.51
N VAL A 34 4.82 -8.77 1.52
CA VAL A 34 5.56 -8.13 0.42
C VAL A 34 6.45 -7.01 0.97
N LEU A 35 5.90 -6.11 1.79
CA LEU A 35 6.63 -4.95 2.31
C LEU A 35 7.77 -5.36 3.25
N ALA A 36 7.52 -6.31 4.14
CA ALA A 36 8.55 -6.88 5.04
C ALA A 36 9.71 -7.52 4.26
N SER A 37 9.45 -8.01 3.04
CA SER A 37 10.51 -8.58 2.19
C SER A 37 11.45 -7.52 1.59
N LEU A 38 11.03 -6.26 1.51
CA LEU A 38 11.82 -5.15 0.93
C LEU A 38 12.97 -4.74 1.85
N ASP A 39 12.78 -4.89 3.16
CA ASP A 39 13.76 -4.55 4.17
C ASP A 39 15.04 -5.39 3.99
N GLY A 40 16.13 -4.71 3.60
CA GLY A 40 17.42 -5.33 3.29
C GLY A 40 17.76 -5.44 1.80
N GLN A 41 16.84 -5.07 0.90
CA GLN A 41 17.07 -5.02 -0.56
C GLN A 41 17.56 -3.65 -1.08
N GLY A 42 17.50 -2.61 -0.23
CA GLY A 42 18.41 -1.46 -0.28
C GLY A 42 17.85 -0.14 -0.81
N ASP A 43 16.81 -0.13 -1.64
CA ASP A 43 16.32 1.11 -2.27
C ASP A 43 14.93 1.56 -1.79
N VAL A 44 14.12 0.62 -1.33
CA VAL A 44 12.78 0.82 -0.76
C VAL A 44 12.67 -0.01 0.51
N GLN A 45 11.98 0.52 1.49
CA GLN A 45 11.70 -0.14 2.77
C GLN A 45 10.33 0.29 3.29
N GLU A 46 9.80 -0.49 4.22
CA GLU A 46 8.66 -0.06 5.02
C GLU A 46 9.05 1.19 5.84
N TYR A 47 8.11 2.13 5.92
CA TYR A 47 8.31 3.39 6.63
C TYR A 47 7.67 3.36 8.03
N ASP A 48 6.44 2.86 8.13
CA ASP A 48 5.65 2.80 9.37
C ASP A 48 4.63 1.65 9.26
N ASP A 49 4.08 1.25 10.41
CA ASP A 49 3.05 0.22 10.50
C ASP A 49 1.80 0.63 9.72
N GLY A 50 1.12 -0.35 9.11
CA GLY A 50 -0.14 -0.10 8.41
C GLY A 50 -1.26 0.37 9.35
N GLU A 51 -2.09 1.31 8.88
CA GLU A 51 -3.20 1.86 9.65
C GLU A 51 -4.46 2.08 8.79
N GLN A 52 -5.63 1.96 9.41
CA GLN A 52 -6.90 2.31 8.78
C GLN A 52 -7.16 3.82 8.84
N ASP A 53 -7.43 4.44 7.68
CA ASP A 53 -7.96 5.80 7.56
C ASP A 53 -9.28 5.80 6.78
N GLY A 54 -10.38 6.04 7.51
CA GLY A 54 -11.73 5.98 6.96
C GLY A 54 -12.06 4.63 6.31
N ASP A 55 -12.34 4.67 5.01
CA ASP A 55 -12.68 3.50 4.18
C ASP A 55 -11.46 2.85 3.51
N HIS A 56 -10.24 3.21 3.91
CA HIS A 56 -9.00 2.66 3.36
C HIS A 56 -8.11 2.10 4.47
N TYR A 57 -7.29 1.12 4.09
CA TYR A 57 -6.11 0.74 4.85
C TYR A 57 -4.88 1.30 4.12
N LEU A 58 -3.97 1.91 4.88
CA LEU A 58 -2.79 2.58 4.38
C LEU A 58 -1.56 1.77 4.72
N PHE A 59 -0.66 1.68 3.76
CA PHE A 59 0.71 1.21 3.97
C PHE A 59 1.69 2.31 3.60
N PHE A 60 2.87 2.31 4.22
CA PHE A 60 3.83 3.39 4.05
C PHE A 60 5.17 2.84 3.60
N VAL A 61 5.67 3.33 2.46
CA VAL A 61 7.00 3.00 1.97
C VAL A 61 7.85 4.26 1.82
N THR A 62 9.14 4.13 2.14
CA THR A 62 10.14 5.19 1.95
C THR A 62 11.35 4.65 1.21
N GLY A 63 12.15 5.56 0.66
CA GLY A 63 13.32 5.21 -0.14
C GLY A 63 13.99 6.43 -0.75
N THR A 64 14.92 6.18 -1.68
CA THR A 64 15.70 7.25 -2.31
C THR A 64 15.15 7.71 -3.66
N SER A 65 14.14 7.00 -4.20
CA SER A 65 13.65 7.17 -5.57
C SER A 65 12.12 7.07 -5.62
N GLU A 66 11.44 8.19 -5.90
CA GLU A 66 9.98 8.21 -6.11
C GLU A 66 9.53 7.16 -7.16
N PRO A 67 10.18 7.02 -8.33
CA PRO A 67 9.84 5.96 -9.28
C PRO A 67 9.94 4.54 -8.72
N ALA A 68 10.90 4.27 -7.82
CA ALA A 68 11.02 2.96 -7.19
C ALA A 68 9.88 2.71 -6.20
N LEU A 69 9.53 3.73 -5.39
CA LEU A 69 8.40 3.66 -4.45
C LEU A 69 7.08 3.44 -5.17
N LEU A 70 6.84 4.17 -6.27
CA LEU A 70 5.64 3.98 -7.07
C LEU A 70 5.60 2.63 -7.79
N SER A 71 6.76 2.03 -8.10
CA SER A 71 6.81 0.67 -8.65
C SER A 71 6.38 -0.37 -7.62
N VAL A 72 6.85 -0.25 -6.37
CA VAL A 72 6.40 -1.10 -5.25
C VAL A 72 4.90 -0.91 -4.98
N ALA A 73 4.43 0.33 -4.95
CA ALA A 73 3.00 0.61 -4.77
C ALA A 73 2.15 -0.03 -5.89
N ALA A 74 2.64 -0.02 -7.13
CA ALA A 74 1.98 -0.66 -8.25
C ALA A 74 1.98 -2.19 -8.15
N GLU A 75 3.06 -2.79 -7.64
CA GLU A 75 3.15 -4.24 -7.36
C GLU A 75 2.12 -4.66 -6.31
N VAL A 76 2.09 -3.94 -5.18
CA VAL A 76 1.09 -4.13 -4.11
C VAL A 76 -0.33 -4.04 -4.65
N ALA A 77 -0.65 -2.98 -5.41
CA ALA A 77 -1.99 -2.81 -5.99
C ALA A 77 -2.36 -3.89 -7.03
N SER A 78 -1.36 -4.62 -7.55
CA SER A 78 -1.56 -5.66 -8.56
C SER A 78 -1.77 -7.06 -7.95
N LEU A 79 -1.57 -7.23 -6.64
CA LEU A 79 -1.74 -8.52 -5.95
C LEU A 79 -3.17 -9.05 -6.08
N ASP A 80 -3.31 -10.37 -6.23
CA ASP A 80 -4.57 -11.02 -6.57
C ASP A 80 -5.71 -10.75 -5.58
N ARG A 81 -5.39 -10.70 -4.28
CA ARG A 81 -6.39 -10.47 -3.22
C ARG A 81 -6.60 -8.99 -2.89
N VAL A 82 -5.77 -8.10 -3.43
CA VAL A 82 -5.86 -6.66 -3.14
C VAL A 82 -7.08 -6.05 -3.85
N PRO A 83 -7.95 -5.32 -3.13
CA PRO A 83 -9.11 -4.67 -3.71
C PRO A 83 -8.76 -3.68 -4.82
N ALA A 84 -9.57 -3.69 -5.88
CA ALA A 84 -9.48 -2.67 -6.93
C ALA A 84 -9.82 -1.27 -6.37
N GLY A 85 -9.17 -0.25 -6.93
CA GLY A 85 -9.36 1.15 -6.51
C GLY A 85 -8.24 1.70 -5.65
N ALA A 86 -7.18 0.92 -5.41
CA ALA A 86 -5.97 1.38 -4.74
C ALA A 86 -5.34 2.59 -5.46
N PHE A 87 -4.74 3.49 -4.69
CA PHE A 87 -4.00 4.64 -5.18
C PHE A 87 -2.83 4.96 -4.27
N ALA A 88 -1.81 5.62 -4.82
CA ALA A 88 -0.69 6.12 -4.05
C ALA A 88 -0.85 7.61 -3.77
N VAL A 89 -0.33 8.07 -2.64
CA VAL A 89 -0.10 9.49 -2.35
C VAL A 89 1.40 9.68 -2.12
N VAL A 90 2.02 10.48 -2.97
CA VAL A 90 3.42 10.88 -2.78
C VAL A 90 3.48 12.11 -1.89
N THR A 91 4.15 11.96 -0.76
CA THR A 91 4.27 12.95 0.31
C THR A 91 5.66 12.87 0.96
N ASP A 92 5.82 13.46 2.14
CA ASP A 92 7.00 13.39 2.98
C ASP A 92 6.68 13.13 4.46
N ASP A 93 7.72 12.89 5.26
CA ASP A 93 7.63 12.62 6.70
C ASP A 93 7.27 13.85 7.56
N GLU A 94 7.08 15.03 6.97
CA GLU A 94 6.65 16.26 7.65
C GLU A 94 5.16 16.55 7.42
N ALA A 95 4.46 15.74 6.62
CA ALA A 95 3.03 15.87 6.39
C ALA A 95 2.22 15.73 7.70
N ALA A 96 1.28 16.67 7.90
CA ALA A 96 0.52 16.74 9.14
C ALA A 96 -0.65 15.74 9.22
N GLU A 97 -1.17 15.32 8.05
CA GLU A 97 -2.29 14.38 7.92
C GLU A 97 -2.04 13.46 6.71
N PHE A 98 -2.64 12.27 6.73
CA PHE A 98 -2.62 11.37 5.59
C PHE A 98 -3.29 11.99 4.36
N GLY A 99 -2.82 11.61 3.18
CA GLY A 99 -3.37 12.08 1.92
C GLY A 99 -2.92 13.49 1.53
N MET A 100 -2.07 14.16 2.33
CA MET A 100 -1.50 15.46 2.01
C MET A 100 -0.36 15.33 0.99
N GLY A 101 -0.70 15.07 -0.27
CA GLY A 101 0.32 14.90 -1.30
C GLY A 101 -0.23 14.77 -2.71
N ARG A 102 0.65 14.40 -3.64
CA ARG A 102 0.25 14.16 -5.02
C ARG A 102 -0.31 12.74 -5.14
N ARG A 103 -1.61 12.65 -5.43
CA ARG A 103 -2.28 11.39 -5.75
C ARG A 103 -1.83 10.82 -7.09
N VAL A 104 -1.51 9.53 -7.12
CA VAL A 104 -1.12 8.75 -8.30
C VAL A 104 -2.04 7.53 -8.40
N ALA A 105 -2.64 7.33 -9.57
CA ALA A 105 -3.46 6.15 -9.83
C ALA A 105 -2.57 4.91 -9.95
N LEU A 106 -2.96 3.82 -9.29
CA LEU A 106 -2.27 2.53 -9.37
C LEU A 106 -3.01 1.59 -10.34
N PRO A 107 -2.31 0.59 -10.92
CA PRO A 107 -2.95 -0.41 -11.74
C PRO A 107 -4.03 -1.18 -10.93
N PRO A 108 -5.08 -1.68 -11.60
CA PRO A 108 -6.01 -2.59 -10.95
C PRO A 108 -5.33 -3.95 -10.64
N PRO A 109 -5.86 -4.73 -9.68
CA PRO A 109 -5.38 -6.08 -9.40
C PRO A 109 -5.40 -6.94 -10.67
N ALA A 110 -4.44 -7.87 -10.77
CA ALA A 110 -4.36 -8.78 -11.88
C ALA A 110 -5.65 -9.61 -11.96
N ARG A 111 -6.44 -9.41 -13.03
CA ARG A 111 -7.62 -10.24 -13.27
C ARG A 111 -7.15 -11.61 -13.75
N HIS A 112 -7.18 -12.62 -12.89
CA HIS A 112 -7.20 -13.99 -13.35
C HIS A 112 -8.60 -14.30 -13.92
N GLY A 113 -8.65 -14.47 -15.25
CA GLY A 113 -9.85 -14.88 -15.99
C GLY A 113 -9.94 -16.38 -16.16
#